data_AF-A0A971NEG1-F1
#
_entry.id   AF-A0A971NEG1-F1
#
_cell.length_a   1.000
_cell.length_b   1.000
_cell.length_c   1.000
_cell.angle_alpha   90.00
_cell.angle_beta   90.00
_cell.angle_gamma   90.00
#
_symmetry.space_group_name_H-M   'P 1'
#
loop_
_entity.id
_entity.type
_entity.pdbx_description
1 polymer ?
#
loop_
_entity_poly.entity_id
_entity_poly.type
_entity_poly.pdbx_seq_one_letter_code
_entity_poly.pdbx_strand_id
1 'polypeptide(L)' 'MKYEQVPSELPRVKGQLLPRCVLCEEVPVNGIAGGYLINGMFLCETCESTIIELEVGSSQYKHYVERIKRLLR' A
#
# COMPACT_ATOMS: atom_id res chain seq x y z
N MET A 1 15.57 -25.75 26.59
CA MET A 1 14.46 -25.32 25.73
C MET A 1 14.41 -26.26 24.54
N LYS A 2 13.33 -27.03 24.37
CA LYS A 2 13.15 -27.92 23.23
C LYS A 2 12.43 -27.11 22.15
N TYR A 3 13.02 -26.99 20.97
CA TYR A 3 12.32 -26.41 19.83
C TYR A 3 11.46 -27.52 19.25
N GLU A 4 10.13 -27.42 19.41
CA GLU A 4 9.19 -28.27 18.68
C GLU A 4 9.46 -28.14 17.17
N GLN A 5 9.49 -29.27 16.48
CA GLN A 5 9.75 -29.32 15.04
C GLN A 5 8.59 -28.68 14.29
N VAL A 6 8.86 -27.59 13.57
CA VAL A 6 7.87 -26.93 12.71
C VAL A 6 7.53 -27.90 11.57
N PRO A 7 6.24 -28.19 11.31
CA PRO A 7 5.82 -29.02 10.18
C PRO A 7 6.42 -28.51 8.87
N SER A 8 6.98 -29.41 8.07
CA SER A 8 7.68 -29.10 6.81
C SER A 8 6.79 -28.44 5.75
N GLU A 9 5.47 -28.55 5.90
CA GLU A 9 4.50 -28.04 4.94
C GLU A 9 3.40 -27.26 5.67
N LEU A 10 3.56 -25.93 5.70
CA LEU A 10 2.49 -25.02 6.08
C LEU A 10 1.48 -24.92 4.92
N PRO A 11 0.17 -24.84 5.19
CA PRO A 11 -0.81 -24.57 4.15
C PRO A 11 -0.41 -23.29 3.40
N ARG A 12 -0.26 -23.39 2.06
CA ARG A 12 0.17 -22.29 1.18
C ARG A 12 -0.93 -21.24 0.99
N VAL A 13 -1.62 -20.85 2.04
CA VAL A 13 -2.40 -19.62 2.04
C VAL A 13 -1.36 -18.51 2.06
N LYS A 14 -1.11 -17.90 0.89
CA LYS A 14 -0.20 -16.76 0.78
C LYS A 14 -0.78 -15.61 1.59
N GLY A 15 -0.38 -15.49 2.85
CA GLY A 15 -0.71 -14.35 3.70
C GLY A 15 -0.11 -13.08 3.12
N GLN A 16 -0.85 -11.98 3.20
CA GLN A 16 -0.32 -10.68 2.82
C GLN A 16 0.55 -10.14 3.96
N LEU A 17 1.86 -10.33 3.83
CA LEU A 17 2.84 -9.90 4.84
C LEU A 17 3.16 -8.41 4.77
N LEU A 18 3.22 -7.85 3.55
CA LEU A 18 3.58 -6.45 3.32
C LEU A 18 2.35 -5.62 2.95
N PRO A 19 2.29 -4.36 3.44
CA PRO A 19 1.21 -3.46 3.10
C PRO A 19 1.27 -3.10 1.62
N ARG A 20 0.11 -3.02 0.98
CA ARG A 20 -0.04 -2.52 -0.40
C ARG A 20 -0.56 -1.10 -0.36
N CYS A 21 -0.05 -0.26 -1.23
CA CYS A 21 -0.54 1.09 -1.40
C CYS A 21 -2.00 1.08 -1.81
N VAL A 22 -2.83 1.91 -1.19
CA VAL A 22 -4.26 1.99 -1.48
C VAL A 22 -4.55 2.63 -2.85
N LEU A 23 -3.56 3.27 -3.47
CA LEU A 23 -3.70 3.91 -4.77
C LEU A 23 -3.16 3.07 -5.93
N CYS A 24 -1.93 2.56 -5.85
CA CYS A 24 -1.37 1.71 -6.91
C CYS A 24 -1.59 0.21 -6.69
N GLU A 25 -2.04 -0.20 -5.50
CA GLU A 25 -2.26 -1.60 -5.11
C GLU A 25 -0.97 -2.46 -5.10
N GLU A 26 0.19 -1.82 -5.21
CA GLU A 26 1.50 -2.46 -5.18
C GLU A 26 2.19 -2.30 -3.82
N VAL A 27 3.14 -3.21 -3.53
CA VAL A 27 4.07 -3.07 -2.41
C VAL A 27 5.25 -2.26 -2.92
N PRO A 28 5.60 -1.12 -2.28
CA PRO A 28 6.74 -0.32 -2.73
C PRO A 28 8.05 -1.09 -2.56
N VAL A 29 9.09 -0.68 -3.29
CA VAL A 29 10.40 -1.34 -3.28
C VAL A 29 10.99 -1.39 -1.86
N ASN A 30 10.78 -0.35 -1.07
CA ASN A 30 11.22 -0.26 0.33
C ASN A 30 10.25 -0.96 1.33
N GLY A 31 9.26 -1.70 0.84
CA GLY A 31 8.27 -2.40 1.67
C GLY A 31 7.50 -1.46 2.59
N ILE A 32 7.30 -1.84 3.87
CA ILE A 32 6.60 -0.99 4.84
C ILE A 32 7.29 0.37 5.08
N ALA A 33 8.60 0.47 4.82
CA ALA A 33 9.35 1.71 4.98
C ALA A 33 9.23 2.67 3.79
N GLY A 34 8.58 2.27 2.68
CA GLY A 34 8.39 3.09 1.48
C GLY A 34 7.05 3.83 1.44
N GLY A 35 6.49 4.17 2.60
CA GLY A 35 5.18 4.77 2.71
C GLY A 35 4.74 5.00 4.15
N TYR A 36 3.49 5.41 4.31
CA TYR A 36 2.91 5.79 5.59
C TYR A 36 1.44 5.38 5.68
N LEU A 37 0.91 5.34 6.90
CA LEU A 37 -0.49 5.01 7.16
C LEU A 37 -1.33 6.29 7.32
N ILE A 38 -2.46 6.34 6.61
CA ILE A 38 -3.51 7.35 6.77
C ILE A 38 -4.83 6.60 6.98
N ASN A 39 -5.51 6.84 8.10
CA ASN A 39 -6.79 6.17 8.43
C ASN A 39 -6.73 4.64 8.31
N GLY A 40 -5.61 4.01 8.69
CA GLY A 40 -5.41 2.56 8.59
C GLY A 40 -5.13 2.03 7.18
N MET A 41 -5.03 2.91 6.18
CA MET A 41 -4.67 2.56 4.81
C MET A 41 -3.23 2.99 4.52
N PHE A 42 -2.51 2.17 3.76
CA PHE A 42 -1.12 2.44 3.41
C PHE A 42 -1.03 3.24 2.12
N LEU A 43 -0.21 4.28 2.10
CA LEU A 43 0.10 5.09 0.93
C LEU A 43 1.62 5.08 0.71
N CYS A 44 2.06 4.74 -0.50
CA CYS A 44 3.48 4.74 -0.83
C CYS A 44 3.98 6.13 -1.27
N GLU A 45 5.28 6.37 -1.08
CA GLU A 45 5.97 7.61 -1.45
C GLU A 45 5.84 7.92 -2.96
N THR A 46 5.87 6.91 -3.83
CA THR A 46 5.71 7.13 -5.28
C THR A 46 4.36 7.75 -5.63
N CYS A 47 3.28 7.26 -4.99
CA CYS A 47 1.96 7.83 -5.19
C CYS A 47 1.84 9.21 -4.55
N GLU A 48 2.47 9.44 -3.40
CA GLU A 48 2.54 10.76 -2.77
C GLU A 48 3.22 11.78 -3.71
N SER A 49 4.43 11.50 -4.20
CA SER A 49 5.14 12.39 -5.12
C SER A 49 4.31 12.67 -6.37
N THR A 50 3.67 11.63 -6.92
CA THR A 50 2.75 11.80 -8.05
C THR A 50 1.65 12.80 -7.71
N ILE A 51 1.00 12.67 -6.55
CA ILE A 51 -0.08 13.58 -6.13
C ILE A 51 0.41 15.03 -6.00
N ILE A 52 1.59 15.24 -5.45
CA ILE A 52 2.19 16.57 -5.26
C ILE A 52 2.49 17.23 -6.61
N GLU A 53 2.92 16.45 -7.60
CA GLU A 53 3.29 16.93 -8.94
C GLU A 53 2.10 17.03 -9.92
N LEU A 54 0.89 16.63 -9.52
CA LEU A 54 -0.28 16.65 -10.39
C LEU A 54 -0.68 18.07 -10.82
N GLU A 55 -0.87 18.23 -12.12
CA GLU A 55 -1.47 19.45 -12.67
C GLU A 55 -2.98 19.47 -12.41
N VAL A 56 -3.45 20.56 -11.79
CA VAL A 56 -4.86 20.78 -11.51
C VAL A 56 -5.65 20.88 -12.83
N GLY A 57 -6.74 20.12 -12.93
CA GLY A 57 -7.57 20.06 -14.13
C GLY A 57 -7.16 18.98 -15.13
N SER A 58 -6.03 18.30 -14.92
CA SER A 58 -5.67 17.11 -15.68
C SER A 58 -6.64 15.94 -15.40
N SER A 59 -6.71 15.01 -16.36
CA SER A 59 -7.47 13.76 -16.18
C SER A 59 -6.94 12.92 -15.00
N GLN A 60 -5.61 12.96 -14.78
CA GLN A 60 -4.95 12.27 -13.68
C GLN A 60 -5.33 12.88 -12.33
N TYR A 61 -5.40 14.21 -12.23
CA TYR A 61 -5.85 14.89 -11.02
C TYR A 61 -7.24 14.41 -10.60
N LYS A 62 -8.18 14.36 -11.55
CA LYS A 62 -9.54 13.86 -11.27
C LYS A 62 -9.54 12.41 -10.79
N HIS A 63 -8.71 11.54 -11.40
CA HIS A 63 -8.58 10.14 -11.00
C HIS A 63 -8.09 9.99 -9.56
N TYR A 64 -7.02 10.69 -9.19
CA TYR A 64 -6.45 10.65 -7.85
C TYR A 64 -7.41 11.22 -6.79
N VAL A 65 -8.07 12.35 -7.09
CA VAL A 65 -9.05 12.96 -6.19
C VAL A 65 -10.21 11.99 -5.89
N GLU A 66 -10.76 11.32 -6.90
CA GLU A 66 -11.85 10.37 -6.68
C GLU A 66 -11.44 9.14 -5.86
N ARG A 67 -10.19 8.68 -6.00
CA ARG A 67 -9.64 7.63 -5.13
C ARG A 67 -9.45 8.13 -3.70
N ILE A 68 -8.83 9.29 -3.51
CA ILE A 68 -8.57 9.86 -2.17
C ILE A 68 -9.87 10.14 -1.41
N LYS A 69 -10.93 10.62 -2.08
CA LYS A 69 -12.24 10.81 -1.46
C LYS A 69 -12.82 9.54 -0.84
N ARG A 70 -12.52 8.36 -1.41
CA ARG A 70 -12.95 7.07 -0.84
C ARG A 70 -12.19 6.70 0.43
N LEU A 71 -11.01 7.30 0.64
CA LEU A 71 -10.17 7.10 1.82
C LEU A 71 -10.58 7.96 3.02
N LEU A 72 -11.30 9.06 2.75
CA LEU A 72 -11.73 10.03 3.76
C LEU A 72 -13.19 9.82 4.21
N ARG A 73 -13.88 8.82 3.66
CA ARG A 73 -15.22 8.40 4.09
C ARG A 73 -15.13 7.38 5.20
#